data_AF-A0A1A8FST3-F1
#
_entry.id   AF-A0A1A8FST3-F1
#
_cell.length_a   1.000
_cell.length_b   1.000
_cell.length_c   1.000
_cell.angle_alpha   90.00
_cell.angle_beta   90.00
_cell.angle_gamma   90.00
#
_symmetry.space_group_name_H-M   'P 1'
#
loop_
_entity.id
_entity.type
_entity.pdbx_description
1 polymer ?
#
loop_
_entity_poly.entity_id
_entity_poly.type
_entity_poly.pdbx_seq_one_letter_code
_entity_poly.pdbx_strand_id
1 'polypeptide(L)'
;MAETGKGVTAGKLALNVQKRLSRAQEKVLQKLGKADETRDTAFEELVSNFNKQMAEGTKLQKDLKAYLAAVKAMHDASRRLQDCLADMYEPDWFGKGEMDTLAEELIEKELDYNLEDTDTLWLDYHQNITDKSLLCMDTYLLQFPEIKARLAKRERKLVDFDSARHHFSSLKKG
;
A
#
# COMPACT_ATOMS: atom_id res chain seq x y z
N MET A 1 -26.26 10.44 -25.63
CA MET A 1 -27.18 10.86 -24.57
C MET A 1 -26.55 10.48 -23.24
N ALA A 2 -26.09 11.47 -22.46
CA ALA A 2 -25.50 11.23 -21.15
C ALA A 2 -26.60 11.38 -20.09
N GLU A 3 -26.87 10.31 -19.32
CA GLU A 3 -27.78 10.39 -18.18
C GLU A 3 -27.14 11.25 -17.08
N THR A 4 -27.68 12.45 -16.89
CA THR A 4 -27.36 13.35 -15.79
C THR A 4 -27.74 12.72 -14.45
N GLY A 5 -26.76 12.63 -13.55
CA GLY A 5 -26.87 11.97 -12.26
C GLY A 5 -28.03 12.44 -11.38
N LYS A 6 -28.65 11.49 -10.69
CA LYS A 6 -29.67 11.74 -9.67
C LYS A 6 -29.06 12.52 -8.49
N GLY A 7 -29.23 13.84 -8.50
CA GLY A 7 -28.84 14.73 -7.41
C GLY A 7 -29.51 14.36 -6.08
N VAL A 8 -28.76 14.52 -4.99
CA VAL A 8 -29.25 14.28 -3.63
C VAL A 8 -30.23 15.40 -3.25
N THR A 9 -31.49 15.05 -2.98
CA THR A 9 -32.53 16.01 -2.58
C THR A 9 -32.35 16.47 -1.13
N ALA A 10 -32.67 17.74 -0.84
CA ALA A 10 -32.53 18.35 0.49
C ALA A 10 -33.20 17.52 1.62
N GLY A 11 -34.33 16.86 1.35
CA GLY A 11 -34.99 15.96 2.30
C GLY A 11 -34.14 14.72 2.68
N LYS A 12 -33.37 14.15 1.75
CA LYS A 12 -32.43 13.06 2.06
C LYS A 12 -31.26 13.53 2.91
N LEU A 13 -30.80 14.78 2.71
CA LEU A 13 -29.76 15.39 3.54
C LEU A 13 -30.24 15.58 4.98
N ALA A 14 -31.44 16.15 5.17
CA ALA A 14 -32.04 16.34 6.49
C ALA A 14 -32.21 15.01 7.25
N LEU A 15 -32.74 13.98 6.59
CA LEU A 15 -32.86 12.63 7.16
C LEU A 15 -31.51 12.02 7.55
N ASN A 16 -30.47 12.25 6.75
CA ASN A 16 -29.12 11.75 7.06
C ASN A 16 -28.51 12.47 8.26
N VAL A 17 -28.75 13.79 8.40
CA VAL A 17 -28.30 14.57 9.57
C VAL A 17 -29.02 14.08 10.82
N GLN A 18 -30.35 13.89 10.76
CA GLN A 18 -31.12 13.36 11.88
C GLN A 18 -30.61 11.99 12.33
N LYS A 19 -30.34 11.07 11.39
CA LYS A 19 -29.76 9.75 11.70
C LYS A 19 -28.36 9.84 12.31
N ARG A 20 -27.56 10.85 11.97
CA ARG A 20 -26.24 11.04 12.59
C ARG A 20 -26.39 11.47 14.05
N LEU A 21 -27.31 12.38 14.34
CA LEU A 21 -27.60 12.83 15.70
C LEU A 21 -28.16 11.70 16.56
N SER A 22 -29.13 10.92 16.05
CA SER A 22 -29.69 9.79 16.80
C SER A 22 -28.64 8.72 17.13
N ARG A 23 -27.75 8.39 16.20
CA ARG A 23 -26.64 7.46 16.46
C ARG A 23 -25.68 7.99 17.51
N ALA A 24 -25.34 9.28 17.46
CA ALA A 24 -24.44 9.89 18.44
C ALA A 24 -25.07 9.84 19.84
N GLN A 25 -26.37 10.14 19.94
CA GLN A 25 -27.12 10.03 21.18
C GLN A 25 -27.14 8.58 21.70
N GLU A 26 -27.44 7.60 20.85
CA GLU A 26 -27.48 6.19 21.24
C GLU A 26 -26.12 5.72 21.77
N LYS A 27 -25.02 6.02 21.06
CA LYS A 27 -23.67 5.68 21.51
C LYS A 27 -23.34 6.28 22.87
N VAL A 28 -23.80 7.49 23.17
CA VAL A 28 -23.60 8.12 24.48
C VAL A 28 -24.42 7.40 25.55
N LEU A 29 -25.69 7.06 25.28
CA LEU A 29 -26.52 6.31 26.22
C LEU A 29 -25.94 4.93 26.53
N GLN A 30 -25.43 4.23 25.52
CA GLN A 30 -24.72 2.96 25.68
C GLN A 30 -23.50 3.11 26.60
N LYS A 31 -22.63 4.09 26.34
CA LYS A 31 -21.45 4.36 27.18
C LYS A 31 -21.79 4.74 28.63
N LEU A 32 -22.94 5.36 28.86
CA LEU A 32 -23.44 5.72 30.19
C LEU A 32 -24.20 4.57 30.87
N GLY A 33 -24.31 3.39 30.24
CA GLY A 33 -25.09 2.25 30.75
C GLY A 33 -26.60 2.49 30.77
N LYS A 34 -27.09 3.49 30.02
CA LYS A 34 -28.51 3.86 29.95
C LYS A 34 -29.26 3.19 28.80
N ALA A 35 -28.54 2.57 27.87
CA ALA A 35 -29.09 1.76 26.79
C ALA A 35 -28.20 0.54 26.56
N ASP A 36 -28.79 -0.60 26.22
CA ASP A 36 -28.04 -1.83 25.93
C ASP A 36 -27.42 -1.77 24.53
N GLU A 37 -26.13 -2.11 24.43
CA GLU A 37 -25.42 -2.27 23.16
C GLU A 37 -25.42 -3.73 22.71
N THR A 38 -25.65 -3.97 21.42
CA THR A 38 -25.46 -5.31 20.86
C THR A 38 -23.96 -5.56 20.66
N ARG A 39 -23.41 -6.56 21.37
CA ARG A 39 -22.01 -6.99 21.24
C ARG A 39 -21.89 -8.27 20.44
N ASP A 40 -20.85 -8.33 19.61
CA ASP A 40 -20.52 -9.47 18.77
C ASP A 40 -19.01 -9.66 18.82
N THR A 41 -18.55 -10.30 19.91
CA THR A 41 -17.13 -10.42 20.24
C THR A 41 -16.35 -11.18 19.16
N ALA A 42 -16.98 -12.20 18.55
CA ALA A 42 -16.37 -12.94 17.44
C ALA A 42 -16.14 -12.04 16.22
N PHE A 43 -17.11 -11.19 15.87
CA PHE A 43 -16.92 -10.22 14.80
C PHE A 43 -15.91 -9.13 15.13
N GLU A 44 -15.90 -8.65 16.38
CA GLU A 44 -14.92 -7.67 16.86
C GLU A 44 -13.47 -8.19 16.73
N GLU A 45 -13.25 -9.47 17.03
CA GLU A 45 -11.96 -10.13 16.83
C GLU A 45 -11.57 -10.17 15.34
N LEU A 46 -12.50 -10.51 14.46
CA LEU A 46 -12.27 -10.48 13.00
C LEU A 46 -11.93 -9.08 12.50
N VAL A 47 -12.59 -8.03 13.03
CA VAL A 47 -12.27 -6.63 12.71
C VAL A 47 -10.88 -6.24 13.22
N SER A 48 -10.50 -6.69 14.41
CA SER A 48 -9.15 -6.49 14.95
C SER A 48 -8.10 -7.12 14.04
N ASN A 49 -8.30 -8.39 13.65
CA ASN A 49 -7.40 -9.12 12.75
C ASN A 49 -7.33 -8.45 11.38
N PHE A 50 -8.46 -8.01 10.82
CA PHE A 50 -8.50 -7.25 9.56
C PHE A 50 -7.66 -5.96 9.63
N ASN A 51 -7.80 -5.18 10.71
CA ASN A 51 -7.03 -3.94 10.88
C ASN A 51 -5.54 -4.21 11.05
N LYS A 52 -5.18 -5.26 11.80
CA LYS A 52 -3.79 -5.72 11.95
C LYS A 52 -3.20 -6.11 10.59
N GLN A 53 -3.91 -6.93 9.83
CA GLN A 53 -3.47 -7.39 8.50
C GLN A 53 -3.29 -6.21 7.52
N MET A 54 -4.22 -5.25 7.52
CA MET A 54 -4.09 -4.02 6.73
C MET A 54 -2.83 -3.22 7.08
N ALA A 55 -2.57 -3.06 8.38
CA ALA A 55 -1.43 -2.31 8.88
C ALA A 55 -0.10 -3.01 8.55
N GLU A 56 -0.02 -4.33 8.74
CA GLU A 56 1.14 -5.13 8.39
C GLU A 56 1.41 -5.12 6.88
N GLY A 57 0.37 -5.27 6.05
CA GLY A 57 0.50 -5.17 4.59
C GLY A 57 0.97 -3.79 4.14
N THR A 58 0.46 -2.71 4.74
CA THR A 58 0.90 -1.34 4.44
C THR A 58 2.36 -1.12 4.84
N LYS A 59 2.79 -1.69 5.97
CA LYS A 59 4.18 -1.65 6.40
C LYS A 59 5.08 -2.39 5.41
N LEU A 60 4.71 -3.62 5.01
CA LEU A 60 5.46 -4.39 4.02
C LEU A 60 5.60 -3.67 2.68
N GLN A 61 4.52 -3.04 2.19
CA GLN A 61 4.58 -2.23 0.96
C GLN A 61 5.58 -1.08 1.08
N LYS A 62 5.61 -0.38 2.23
CA LYS A 62 6.57 0.69 2.49
C LYS A 62 8.00 0.16 2.50
N ASP A 63 8.22 -0.96 3.17
CA ASP A 63 9.54 -1.58 3.27
C ASP A 63 10.04 -2.08 1.89
N LEU A 64 9.15 -2.63 1.05
CA LEU A 64 9.46 -2.99 -0.35
C LEU A 64 9.85 -1.77 -1.20
N LYS A 65 9.15 -0.64 -1.05
CA LYS A 65 9.50 0.60 -1.76
C LYS A 65 10.87 1.14 -1.31
N ALA A 66 11.16 1.08 -0.01
CA ALA A 66 12.46 1.45 0.52
C ALA A 66 13.57 0.53 0.01
N TYR A 67 13.31 -0.78 -0.05
CA TYR A 67 14.22 -1.76 -0.62
C TYR A 67 14.51 -1.49 -2.10
N LEU A 68 13.48 -1.21 -2.90
CA LEU A 68 13.65 -0.88 -4.31
C LEU A 68 14.52 0.37 -4.52
N ALA A 69 14.35 1.38 -3.67
CA ALA A 69 15.22 2.56 -3.68
C ALA A 69 16.68 2.21 -3.34
N ALA A 70 16.90 1.30 -2.39
CA ALA A 70 18.25 0.82 -2.05
C ALA A 70 18.89 0.00 -3.19
N VAL A 71 18.11 -0.83 -3.89
CA VAL A 71 18.55 -1.56 -5.09
C VAL A 71 19.03 -0.58 -6.17
N LYS A 72 18.24 0.47 -6.43
CA LYS A 72 18.65 1.52 -7.37
C LYS A 72 19.93 2.23 -6.95
N ALA A 73 20.07 2.56 -5.66
CA ALA A 73 21.28 3.18 -5.15
C ALA A 73 22.51 2.27 -5.29
N MET A 74 22.35 0.96 -5.11
CA MET A 74 23.40 -0.04 -5.30
C MET A 74 23.80 -0.14 -6.78
N HIS A 75 22.82 -0.17 -7.69
CA HIS A 75 23.06 -0.12 -9.13
C HIS A 75 23.88 1.11 -9.52
N ASP A 76 23.47 2.30 -9.06
CA ASP A 76 24.21 3.53 -9.34
C ASP A 76 25.62 3.54 -8.73
N ALA A 77 25.81 2.92 -7.56
CA ALA A 77 27.13 2.77 -6.95
C ALA A 77 28.02 1.77 -7.71
N SER A 78 27.44 0.67 -8.19
CA SER A 78 28.13 -0.32 -9.03
C SER A 78 28.62 0.32 -10.32
N ARG A 79 27.76 1.09 -11.00
CA ARG A 79 28.13 1.80 -12.24
C ARG A 79 29.27 2.77 -12.00
N ARG A 80 29.18 3.62 -10.95
CA ARG A 80 30.27 4.54 -10.60
C ARG A 80 31.59 3.84 -10.30
N LEU A 81 31.56 2.66 -9.65
CA LEU A 81 32.76 1.89 -9.39
C LEU A 81 33.38 1.38 -10.69
N GLN A 82 32.56 0.91 -11.63
CA GLN A 82 33.01 0.47 -12.94
C GLN A 82 33.56 1.64 -13.77
N ASP A 83 32.90 2.80 -13.76
CA ASP A 83 33.40 4.03 -14.39
C ASP A 83 34.78 4.41 -13.83
N CYS A 84 34.95 4.39 -12.50
CA CYS A 84 36.25 4.66 -11.88
C CYS A 84 37.32 3.62 -12.27
N LEU A 85 36.94 2.35 -12.43
CA LEU A 85 37.88 1.31 -12.87
C LEU A 85 38.32 1.52 -14.33
N ALA A 86 37.38 1.90 -15.19
CA ALA A 86 37.66 2.26 -16.59
C ALA A 86 38.59 3.48 -16.66
N ASP A 87 38.30 4.53 -15.88
CA ASP A 87 39.12 5.75 -15.81
C ASP A 87 40.54 5.50 -15.29
N MET A 88 40.71 4.53 -14.37
CA MET A 88 42.02 4.17 -13.83
C MET A 88 42.88 3.38 -14.81
N TYR A 89 42.29 2.81 -15.87
CA TYR A 89 43.01 1.98 -16.81
C TYR A 89 43.93 2.85 -17.67
N GLU A 90 45.23 2.88 -17.34
CA GLU A 90 46.17 3.70 -18.11
C GLU A 90 46.73 2.95 -19.32
N PRO A 91 46.81 3.62 -20.48
CA PRO A 91 47.41 3.06 -21.67
C PRO A 91 48.93 2.88 -21.60
N ASP A 92 49.58 2.86 -20.43
CA ASP A 92 51.02 2.62 -20.26
C ASP A 92 51.34 1.54 -19.21
N TRP A 93 50.32 0.78 -18.76
CA TRP A 93 50.51 -0.28 -17.75
C TRP A 93 51.53 -1.35 -18.17
N PHE A 94 52.30 -1.86 -17.20
CA PHE A 94 53.46 -2.73 -17.44
C PHE A 94 53.10 -4.00 -18.24
N GLY A 95 53.80 -4.26 -19.35
CA GLY A 95 53.49 -5.35 -20.30
C GLY A 95 52.80 -4.89 -21.60
N LYS A 96 52.38 -3.63 -21.68
CA LYS A 96 51.63 -3.10 -22.82
C LYS A 96 52.43 -2.97 -24.13
N GLY A 97 53.73 -2.69 -24.07
CA GLY A 97 54.59 -2.65 -25.27
C GLY A 97 54.74 -4.01 -25.98
N GLU A 98 54.31 -5.11 -25.35
CA GLU A 98 54.29 -6.47 -25.91
C GLU A 98 52.87 -6.92 -26.30
N MET A 99 51.83 -6.13 -26.01
CA MET A 99 50.45 -6.39 -26.43
C MET A 99 50.21 -5.80 -27.81
N ASP A 100 49.82 -6.64 -28.78
CA ASP A 100 49.34 -6.16 -30.07
C ASP A 100 48.13 -5.23 -29.87
N THR A 101 47.99 -4.20 -30.71
CA THR A 101 46.86 -3.26 -30.72
C THR A 101 45.49 -3.94 -30.72
N LEU A 102 45.38 -5.14 -31.30
CA LEU A 102 44.17 -5.97 -31.28
C LEU A 102 43.78 -6.44 -29.87
N ALA A 103 44.77 -6.73 -29.01
CA ALA A 103 44.52 -7.17 -27.64
C ALA A 103 44.01 -6.01 -26.76
N GLU A 104 44.40 -4.76 -27.05
CA GLU A 104 43.87 -3.57 -26.38
C GLU A 104 42.39 -3.37 -26.69
N GLU A 105 42.01 -3.38 -27.98
CA GLU A 105 40.61 -3.28 -28.42
C GLU A 105 39.73 -4.39 -27.82
N LEU A 106 40.28 -5.60 -27.64
CA LEU A 106 39.57 -6.71 -27.02
C LEU A 106 39.32 -6.50 -25.53
N ILE A 107 40.28 -5.93 -24.79
CA ILE A 107 40.12 -5.65 -23.36
C ILE A 107 39.10 -4.53 -23.13
N GLU A 108 39.17 -3.44 -23.90
CA GLU A 108 38.19 -2.35 -23.81
C GLU A 108 36.78 -2.86 -24.12
N LYS A 109 36.63 -3.66 -25.18
CA LYS A 109 35.35 -4.25 -25.56
C LYS A 109 34.81 -5.23 -24.51
N GLU A 110 35.68 -6.04 -23.90
CA GLU A 110 35.28 -6.95 -22.83
C GLU A 110 34.84 -6.16 -21.58
N LEU A 111 35.50 -5.05 -21.26
CA LEU A 111 35.11 -4.18 -20.15
C LEU A 111 33.74 -3.52 -20.39
N ASP A 112 33.52 -2.98 -21.59
CA ASP A 112 32.22 -2.42 -22.01
C ASP A 112 31.11 -3.47 -21.98
N TYR A 113 31.38 -4.67 -22.50
CA TYR A 113 30.40 -5.77 -22.49
C TYR A 113 30.02 -6.18 -21.07
N ASN A 114 30.99 -6.28 -20.15
CA ASN A 114 30.72 -6.58 -18.75
C ASN A 114 29.93 -5.46 -18.04
N LEU A 115 30.15 -4.20 -18.42
CA LEU A 115 29.38 -3.06 -17.93
C LEU A 115 27.91 -3.16 -18.38
N GLU A 116 27.67 -3.38 -19.67
CA GLU A 116 26.33 -3.53 -20.24
C GLU A 116 25.56 -4.73 -19.67
N ASP A 117 26.23 -5.88 -19.50
CA ASP A 117 25.62 -7.07 -18.90
C ASP A 117 25.23 -6.81 -17.44
N THR A 118 26.14 -6.20 -16.66
CA THR A 118 25.86 -5.83 -15.27
C THR A 118 24.69 -4.83 -15.16
N ASP A 119 24.65 -3.82 -16.03
CA ASP A 119 23.56 -2.82 -16.07
C ASP A 119 22.22 -3.49 -16.38
N THR A 120 22.21 -4.39 -17.36
CA THR A 120 21.02 -5.17 -17.76
C THR A 120 20.51 -6.01 -16.60
N LEU A 121 21.40 -6.73 -15.89
CA LEU A 121 21.02 -7.53 -14.72
C LEU A 121 20.41 -6.68 -13.60
N TRP A 122 20.94 -5.48 -13.34
CA TRP A 122 20.38 -4.57 -12.34
C TRP A 122 19.00 -4.06 -12.74
N LEU A 123 18.82 -3.66 -14.00
CA LEU A 123 17.54 -3.20 -14.53
C LEU A 123 16.47 -4.29 -14.45
N ASP A 124 16.81 -5.50 -14.90
CA ASP A 124 15.92 -6.66 -14.84
C ASP A 124 15.58 -7.01 -13.39
N TYR A 125 16.54 -6.95 -12.47
CA TYR A 125 16.29 -7.23 -11.06
C TYR A 125 15.32 -6.21 -10.45
N HIS A 126 15.57 -4.92 -10.67
CA HIS A 126 14.70 -3.83 -10.22
C HIS A 126 13.29 -3.95 -10.80
N GLN A 127 13.18 -4.23 -12.10
CA GLN A 127 11.90 -4.41 -12.77
C GLN A 127 11.15 -5.64 -12.24
N ASN A 128 11.84 -6.76 -12.02
CA ASN A 128 11.26 -7.97 -11.43
C ASN A 128 10.65 -7.72 -10.04
N ILE A 129 11.35 -7.00 -9.15
CA ILE A 129 10.80 -6.66 -7.82
C ILE A 129 9.56 -5.76 -7.98
N THR A 130 9.61 -4.79 -8.89
CA THR A 130 8.51 -3.86 -9.15
C THR A 130 7.26 -4.61 -9.60
N ASP A 131 7.37 -5.47 -10.60
CA ASP A 131 6.22 -6.12 -11.23
C ASP A 131 5.72 -7.33 -10.44
N LYS A 132 6.63 -8.15 -9.90
CA LYS A 132 6.26 -9.42 -9.26
C LYS A 132 5.98 -9.28 -7.76
N SER A 133 6.57 -8.29 -7.09
CA SER A 133 6.40 -8.12 -5.64
C SER A 133 5.60 -6.88 -5.31
N LEU A 134 6.02 -5.70 -5.77
CA LEU A 134 5.39 -4.44 -5.38
C LEU A 134 3.96 -4.33 -5.95
N LEU A 135 3.77 -4.61 -7.23
CA LEU A 135 2.44 -4.57 -7.86
C LEU A 135 1.47 -5.59 -7.23
N CYS A 136 1.95 -6.78 -6.87
CA CYS A 136 1.15 -7.78 -6.16
C CYS A 136 0.70 -7.26 -4.79
N MET A 137 1.59 -6.61 -4.04
CA MET A 137 1.25 -6.00 -2.75
C MET A 137 0.29 -4.83 -2.90
N ASP A 138 0.46 -3.98 -3.92
CA ASP A 138 -0.46 -2.88 -4.23
C ASP A 138 -1.86 -3.43 -4.52
N THR A 139 -1.95 -4.45 -5.38
CA THR A 139 -3.22 -5.10 -5.75
C THR A 139 -3.92 -5.73 -4.55
N TYR A 140 -3.15 -6.40 -3.69
CA TYR A 140 -3.67 -6.96 -2.44
C TYR A 140 -4.25 -5.87 -1.51
N LEU A 141 -3.51 -4.76 -1.32
CA LEU A 141 -3.95 -3.67 -0.45
C LEU A 141 -5.16 -2.91 -1.00
N LEU A 142 -5.39 -2.90 -2.31
CA LEU A 142 -6.58 -2.29 -2.94
C LEU A 142 -7.90 -2.93 -2.49
N GLN A 143 -7.89 -4.13 -1.92
CA GLN A 143 -9.11 -4.79 -1.43
C GLN A 143 -9.61 -4.21 -0.09
N PHE A 144 -8.72 -3.63 0.72
CA PHE A 144 -9.05 -3.18 2.08
C PHE A 144 -10.01 -1.98 2.14
N PRO A 145 -9.90 -0.93 1.31
CA PRO A 145 -10.77 0.24 1.39
C PRO A 145 -12.27 -0.08 1.28
N GLU A 146 -12.65 -0.98 0.37
CA GLU A 146 -14.04 -1.37 0.20
C GLU A 146 -14.56 -2.11 1.45
N ILE A 147 -13.80 -3.09 1.93
CA ILE A 147 -14.16 -3.88 3.12
C ILE A 147 -14.26 -2.95 4.34
N LYS A 148 -13.30 -2.03 4.52
CA LYS A 148 -13.31 -1.02 5.60
C LYS A 148 -14.55 -0.13 5.53
N ALA A 149 -14.97 0.28 4.33
CA ALA A 149 -16.20 1.06 4.16
C ALA A 149 -17.46 0.26 4.54
N ARG A 150 -17.49 -1.05 4.23
CA ARG A 150 -18.57 -1.97 4.62
C ARG A 150 -18.59 -2.21 6.13
N LEU A 151 -17.44 -2.38 6.78
CA LEU A 151 -17.31 -2.48 8.23
C LEU A 151 -17.86 -1.22 8.92
N ALA A 152 -17.46 -0.03 8.47
CA ALA A 152 -17.97 1.24 9.00
C ALA A 152 -19.48 1.41 8.76
N LYS A 153 -20.01 0.89 7.65
CA LYS A 153 -21.46 0.87 7.40
C LYS A 153 -22.19 -0.06 8.35
N ARG A 154 -21.65 -1.27 8.61
CA ARG A 154 -22.20 -2.22 9.59
C ARG A 154 -22.26 -1.59 10.98
N GLU A 155 -21.19 -0.97 11.44
CA GLU A 155 -21.14 -0.30 12.75
C GLU A 155 -22.26 0.76 12.89
N ARG A 156 -22.45 1.61 11.88
CA ARG A 156 -23.55 2.60 11.89
C ARG A 156 -24.94 1.94 11.89
N LYS A 157 -25.09 0.77 11.27
CA LYS A 157 -26.35 0.04 11.21
C LYS A 157 -26.67 -0.72 12.48
N LEU A 158 -25.66 -1.21 13.19
CA LEU A 158 -25.84 -1.81 14.50
C LEU A 158 -26.36 -0.78 15.51
N VAL A 159 -25.83 0.44 15.48
CA VAL A 159 -26.33 1.54 16.31
C VAL A 159 -27.74 1.98 15.91
N ASP A 160 -28.07 2.03 14.61
CA ASP A 160 -29.44 2.28 14.15
C ASP A 160 -30.41 1.21 14.72
N PHE A 161 -29.99 -0.05 14.76
CA PHE A 161 -30.77 -1.16 15.30
C PHE A 161 -30.96 -1.06 16.82
N ASP A 162 -29.88 -0.83 17.57
CA ASP A 162 -29.93 -0.68 19.02
C ASP A 162 -30.83 0.49 19.43
N SER A 163 -30.74 1.61 18.71
CA SER A 163 -31.60 2.77 18.95
C SER A 163 -33.08 2.47 18.69
N ALA A 164 -33.40 1.76 17.61
CA ALA A 164 -34.78 1.34 17.33
C ALA A 164 -35.29 0.35 18.39
N ARG A 165 -34.45 -0.58 18.84
CA ARG A 165 -34.78 -1.52 19.93
C ARG A 165 -35.05 -0.79 21.23
N HIS A 166 -34.16 0.12 21.63
CA HIS A 166 -34.29 0.92 22.84
C HIS A 166 -35.57 1.78 22.80
N HIS A 167 -35.84 2.45 21.66
CA HIS A 167 -37.07 3.22 21.48
C HIS A 167 -38.33 2.34 21.59
N PHE A 168 -38.37 1.19 20.93
CA PHE A 168 -39.49 0.25 21.02
C PHE A 168 -39.70 -0.27 22.46
N SER A 169 -38.63 -0.61 23.17
CA SER A 169 -38.69 -1.03 24.57
C SER A 169 -39.24 0.07 25.47
N SER A 170 -38.92 1.34 25.21
CA SER A 170 -39.47 2.47 25.97
C SER A 170 -40.98 2.63 25.77
N LEU A 171 -41.48 2.45 24.55
CA LEU A 171 -42.91 2.51 24.22
C LEU A 171 -43.74 1.37 24.82
N LYS A 172 -43.14 0.21 25.10
CA LYS A 172 -43.83 -0.93 25.76
C LYS A 172 -43.88 -0.84 27.28
N LYS A 173 -43.08 0.04 27.89
CA LYS A 173 -43.01 0.22 29.35
C LYS A 173 -43.91 1.35 29.87
N GLY A 174 -44.40 2.21 28.97
CA GLY A 174 -45.47 3.18 29.25
C GLY A 174 -46.82 2.61 28.85
#